data_AF-A0A436EKZ9-F1
#
_entry.id   AF-A0A436EKZ9-F1
#
_cell.length_a   1.000
_cell.length_b   1.000
_cell.length_c   1.000
_cell.angle_alpha   90.00
_cell.angle_beta   90.00
_cell.angle_gamma   90.00
#
_symmetry.space_group_name_H-M   'P 1'
#
loop_
_entity.id
_entity.type
_entity.pdbx_description
1 polymer ?
#
loop_
_entity_poly.entity_id
_entity_poly.type
_entity_poly.pdbx_seq_one_letter_code
_entity_poly.pdbx_strand_id
1 'polypeptide(L)' 'MRQSGIYAIASKDIVFESFDGEAVVLDLTTGKYFGFSDSGSRLWDALSSGVPASE' A
#
# COMPACT_ATOMS: atom_id res chain seq x y z
N MET A 1 -4.22 2.11 -23.71
CA MET A 1 -4.48 3.28 -22.85
C MET A 1 -4.66 2.76 -21.43
N ARG A 2 -3.71 2.97 -20.52
CA ARG A 2 -3.94 2.64 -19.10
C ARG A 2 -4.90 3.69 -18.57
N GLN A 3 -6.08 3.23 -18.15
CA GLN A 3 -7.05 4.06 -17.45
C GLN A 3 -6.49 4.32 -16.04
N SER A 4 -5.61 5.31 -15.92
CA SER A 4 -4.99 5.68 -14.65
C SER A 4 -5.93 6.63 -13.92
N GLY A 5 -6.80 6.07 -13.11
CA GLY A 5 -7.70 6.84 -12.24
C GLY A 5 -7.72 6.37 -10.80
N ILE A 6 -7.08 5.25 -10.47
CA ILE A 6 -7.05 4.67 -9.12
C ILE A 6 -5.63 4.28 -8.72
N TYR A 7 -5.33 4.35 -7.44
CA TYR A 7 -4.11 3.80 -6.87
C TYR A 7 -4.15 2.27 -6.86
N ALA A 8 -2.98 1.64 -6.79
CA ALA A 8 -2.85 0.19 -6.69
C ALA A 8 -1.49 -0.18 -6.12
N ILE A 9 -1.39 -1.40 -5.60
CA ILE A 9 -0.11 -1.99 -5.21
C ILE A 9 0.79 -2.13 -6.45
N ALA A 10 2.05 -1.73 -6.31
CA ALA A 10 2.98 -1.60 -7.43
C ALA A 10 3.31 -2.94 -8.13
N SER A 11 3.30 -4.06 -7.40
CA SER A 11 3.57 -5.40 -7.92
C SER A 11 2.97 -6.47 -7.00
N LYS A 12 2.77 -7.68 -7.53
CA LYS A 12 2.42 -8.90 -6.76
C LYS A 12 3.48 -9.28 -5.70
N ASP A 13 4.69 -8.73 -5.84
CA ASP A 13 5.82 -9.01 -4.94
C ASP A 13 5.85 -8.07 -3.72
N ILE A 14 4.89 -7.14 -3.63
CA ILE A 14 4.63 -6.34 -2.44
C ILE A 14 3.54 -7.05 -1.63
N VAL A 15 3.92 -7.55 -0.46
CA VAL A 15 2.99 -8.13 0.51
C VAL A 15 2.87 -7.21 1.71
N PHE A 16 1.72 -7.19 2.35
CA PHE A 16 1.49 -6.35 3.52
C PHE A 16 0.47 -6.98 4.46
N GLU A 17 0.59 -6.63 5.73
CA GLU A 17 -0.32 -7.06 6.79
C GLU A 17 -0.43 -5.96 7.85
N SER A 18 -1.59 -5.90 8.51
CA SER A 18 -1.85 -4.91 9.55
C SER A 18 -1.79 -5.56 10.94
N PHE A 19 -0.97 -5.00 11.83
CA PHE A 19 -0.78 -5.44 13.21
C PHE A 19 -1.06 -4.27 14.15
N ASP A 20 -1.99 -4.42 15.09
CA ASP A 20 -2.35 -3.37 16.06
C ASP A 20 -2.66 -1.98 15.44
N GLY A 21 -3.15 -1.97 14.19
CA GLY A 21 -3.45 -0.74 13.44
C GLY A 21 -2.26 -0.14 12.68
N GLU A 22 -1.08 -0.75 12.76
CA GLU A 22 0.11 -0.42 11.97
C GLU A 22 0.20 -1.32 10.74
N ALA A 23 0.55 -0.75 9.59
CA ALA A 23 0.76 -1.51 8.36
C ALA A 23 2.24 -1.88 8.22
N VAL A 24 2.52 -3.16 8.05
CA VAL A 24 3.86 -3.70 7.72
C VAL A 24 3.84 -4.12 6.27
N VAL A 25 4.75 -3.56 5.47
CA VAL A 25 4.87 -3.83 4.03
C VAL A 25 6.24 -4.41 3.73
N LEU A 26 6.29 -5.49 2.95
CA LEU A 26 7.52 -6.17 2.55
C LEU A 26 7.61 -6.26 1.02
N ASP A 27 8.73 -5.79 0.48
CA ASP A 27 9.11 -6.04 -0.91
C ASP A 27 9.91 -7.34 -0.98
N LEU A 28 9.32 -8.38 -1.55
CA LEU A 28 9.94 -9.70 -1.70
C LEU A 28 11.12 -9.72 -2.70
N THR A 29 11.22 -8.71 -3.58
CA THR A 29 12.32 -8.61 -4.56
C THR A 29 13.60 -8.14 -3.89
N THR A 30 13.48 -7.18 -2.96
CA THR A 30 14.64 -6.54 -2.31
C THR A 30 14.84 -7.00 -0.86
N GLY A 31 13.83 -7.63 -0.24
CA GLY A 31 13.81 -7.97 1.18
C GLY A 31 13.64 -6.75 2.10
N LYS A 32 13.37 -5.56 1.56
CA LYS A 32 13.15 -4.35 2.35
C LYS A 32 11.75 -4.35 2.93
N TYR A 33 11.65 -4.02 4.20
CA TYR A 33 10.37 -3.82 4.88
C TYR A 33 10.18 -2.34 5.23
N PHE A 34 8.92 -1.94 5.33
CA PHE A 34 8.47 -0.61 5.70
C PHE A 34 7.37 -0.77 6.75
N GLY A 35 7.39 0.10 7.76
CA GLY A 35 6.33 0.20 8.77
C GLY A 35 5.63 1.54 8.63
N PHE A 36 4.30 1.53 8.68
CA PHE A 36 3.48 2.74 8.73
C PHE A 36 2.66 2.73 10.01
N SER A 37 2.60 3.87 10.68
CA SER A 37 1.77 4.12 11.86
C SER A 37 0.73 5.21 11.56
N ASP A 38 -0.28 5.32 12.42
CA ASP A 38 -1.29 6.39 12.43
C ASP A 38 -1.89 6.68 11.02
N SER A 39 -1.66 7.89 10.50
CA SER A 39 -2.15 8.34 9.21
C SER A 39 -1.51 7.58 8.04
N GLY A 40 -0.27 7.09 8.21
CA GLY A 40 0.41 6.27 7.22
C GLY A 40 -0.31 4.95 6.96
N SER A 41 -0.76 4.27 8.03
CA SER A 41 -1.55 3.03 7.90
C SER A 41 -2.87 3.28 7.16
N ARG A 42 -3.57 4.37 7.52
CA ARG A 42 -4.84 4.74 6.86
C ARG A 42 -4.65 5.08 5.39
N LEU A 43 -3.56 5.75 5.06
CA LEU A 43 -3.21 6.04 3.67
C LEU A 43 -2.91 4.74 2.92
N TRP A 44 -2.14 3.82 3.51
CA TRP A 44 -1.85 2.53 2.91
C TRP A 44 -3.11 1.71 2.63
N ASP A 45 -4.05 1.65 3.58
CA ASP A 45 -5.35 0.99 3.40
C ASP A 45 -6.12 1.58 2.22
N ALA A 46 -6.20 2.92 2.12
CA ALA A 46 -6.89 3.59 1.03
C ALA A 46 -6.22 3.29 -0.33
N LEU A 47 -4.90 3.45 -0.42
CA LEU A 47 -4.15 3.22 -1.65
C LEU A 47 -4.27 1.76 -2.12
N SER A 48 -4.17 0.80 -1.19
CA SER A 48 -4.26 -0.64 -1.49
C SER A 48 -5.67 -1.08 -1.87
N SER A 49 -6.71 -0.39 -1.39
CA SER A 49 -8.11 -0.60 -1.78
C SER A 49 -8.49 -0.02 -3.16
N GLY A 50 -7.61 0.78 -3.76
CA GLY A 50 -7.82 1.37 -5.07
C GLY A 50 -8.66 2.64 -5.09
N VAL A 51 -8.45 3.55 -4.12
CA VAL A 51 -9.07 4.88 -4.17
C VAL A 51 -8.63 5.68 -5.40
N PRO A 52 -9.48 6.61 -5.88
CA PRO A 52 -9.13 7.46 -7.00
C PRO A 52 -7.88 8.31 -6.77
N ALA A 53 -7.15 8.59 -7.85
CA ALA A 53 -6.01 9.52 -7.83
C ALA A 53 -6.43 11.00 -8.01
N SER A 54 -7.71 11.24 -8.28
CA SER A 54 -8.33 12.56 -8.28
C SER A 54 -8.99 12.84 -6.93
N GLU A 55 -9.00 14.11 -6.54
CA GLU A 55 -9.75 14.62 -5.38
C GLU A 55 -11.26 14.38 -5.50
#